data_AF-A0A8J2IUW0-F1
#
_entry.id   AF-A0A8J2IUW0-F1
#
_cell.length_a   1.000
_cell.length_b   1.000
_cell.length_c   1.000
_cell.angle_alpha   90.00
_cell.angle_beta   90.00
_cell.angle_gamma   90.00
#
_symmetry.space_group_name_H-M   'P 1'
#
loop_
_entity.id
_entity.type
_entity.pdbx_description
1 polymer ?
#
loop_
_entity_poly.entity_id
_entity_poly.type
_entity_poly.pdbx_seq_one_letter_code
_entity_poly.pdbx_strand_id
1 'polypeptide(L)'
;MHILQNKSNSVHTVAFSQDSRRLAVVSSDGVTTFRRVSTGKVIATIGQSIRTGFSLSCAAVSPDFRYVVTVEHDLNQWGIRIWNTETGSTEHFLGWYELPDTEESKTAKGPPYSPPRALTFLTNSRALVGGNEYGIFICDVLGGTIQNRSSSTSRASQKAPWDEESREEDTKLPPWYEYTYHWVDGLQVSPDSETVAYLTKRGKAYLYDLKNSDEPRIFESWTAPGRVAISPDWRLLVTTSWNNIVIWEISTNHIVKVLHNNFSVGSWVSSGDQPIQAVMFSPDSKHVFVLSGFHVKASVSGQFYLQMILCEFLYRSIGQAIAAYLPNDYFAALTNPIFIGAGLISFCGVVVPYSQIQAFWRYWIYYLDPFTYLIGGLLEPIAWDVQVECKPAELADIPLPTGNSTTCGSYMKEFIASNGGYVADPESSSQCYHCAYATGAEYVKKFNIDQKYYGWRDVGITALFCLSSYAFVLLMMKLRSKATQKAE
;
A
#
# COMPACT_ATOMS: atom_id res chain seq x y z
N MET A 1 10.54 11.65 13.59
CA MET A 1 9.90 10.87 12.51
C MET A 1 10.31 11.47 11.16
N HIS A 2 11.23 10.85 10.42
CA HIS A 2 11.54 11.26 9.04
C HIS A 2 10.57 10.56 8.08
N ILE A 3 9.72 11.32 7.39
CA ILE A 3 8.83 10.79 6.36
C ILE A 3 9.59 10.85 5.03
N LEU A 4 9.96 9.69 4.50
CA LEU A 4 10.63 9.57 3.21
C LEU A 4 9.57 9.39 2.12
N GLN A 5 9.16 10.48 1.48
CA GLN A 5 8.23 10.41 0.36
C GLN A 5 8.92 9.81 -0.87
N ASN A 6 8.31 8.79 -1.48
CA ASN A 6 8.70 8.32 -2.80
C ASN A 6 7.81 8.97 -3.86
N LYS A 7 8.41 9.73 -4.79
CA LYS A 7 7.69 10.50 -5.83
C LYS A 7 7.48 9.72 -7.13
N SER A 8 8.02 8.52 -7.28
CA SER A 8 7.87 7.73 -8.50
C SER A 8 7.58 6.27 -8.18
N ASN A 9 6.45 5.80 -8.72
CA ASN A 9 6.01 4.41 -8.82
C ASN A 9 5.69 3.68 -7.49
N SER A 10 4.76 2.72 -7.57
CA SER A 10 4.32 1.92 -6.43
C SER A 10 5.49 1.13 -5.85
N VAL A 11 5.62 1.11 -4.52
CA VAL A 11 6.73 0.43 -3.82
C VAL A 11 6.38 -1.04 -3.60
N HIS A 12 7.26 -1.94 -4.03
CA HIS A 12 7.05 -3.39 -3.87
C HIS A 12 7.72 -3.95 -2.62
N THR A 13 8.95 -3.53 -2.30
CA THR A 13 9.63 -3.95 -1.06
C THR A 13 10.59 -2.87 -0.55
N VAL A 14 10.86 -2.91 0.76
CA VAL A 14 11.78 -2.02 1.46
C VAL A 14 12.69 -2.81 2.39
N ALA A 15 13.95 -2.40 2.50
CA ALA A 15 14.91 -2.99 3.42
C ALA A 15 15.82 -1.93 4.03
N PHE A 16 16.13 -2.04 5.32
CA PHE A 16 17.12 -1.20 6.00
C PHE A 16 18.46 -1.91 6.09
N SER A 17 19.55 -1.15 5.97
CA SER A 17 20.89 -1.67 6.22
C SER A 17 21.06 -2.02 7.69
N GLN A 18 21.96 -2.96 7.99
CA GLN A 18 22.24 -3.37 9.37
C GLN A 18 22.66 -2.19 10.27
N ASP A 19 23.36 -1.21 9.71
CA ASP A 19 23.75 0.02 10.41
C ASP A 19 22.62 1.07 10.51
N SER A 20 21.44 0.79 9.94
CA SER A 20 20.26 1.67 9.85
C SER A 20 20.51 3.02 9.17
N ARG A 21 21.63 3.18 8.43
CA ARG A 21 21.97 4.43 7.75
C ARG A 21 21.45 4.50 6.32
N ARG A 22 21.17 3.34 5.71
CA ARG A 22 20.70 3.20 4.33
C ARG A 22 19.36 2.50 4.28
N LEU A 23 18.55 2.88 3.31
CA LEU A 23 17.25 2.29 3.00
C LEU A 23 17.25 1.91 1.52
N ALA A 24 16.98 0.65 1.21
CA ALA A 24 16.68 0.19 -0.13
C ALA A 24 15.17 0.22 -0.35
N VAL A 25 14.73 0.77 -1.47
CA VAL A 25 13.33 0.83 -1.89
C VAL A 25 13.25 0.27 -3.30
N VAL A 26 12.61 -0.89 -3.46
CA VAL A 26 12.38 -1.51 -4.77
C VAL A 26 10.99 -1.11 -5.24
N SER A 27 10.93 -0.47 -6.40
CA SER A 27 9.70 -0.05 -7.06
C SER A 27 9.10 -1.20 -7.88
N SER A 28 7.80 -1.11 -8.20
CA SER A 28 7.05 -2.11 -8.97
C SER A 28 7.53 -2.25 -10.41
N ASP A 29 8.27 -1.25 -10.91
CA ASP A 29 8.98 -1.28 -12.20
C ASP A 29 10.35 -1.97 -12.12
N GLY A 30 10.69 -2.60 -10.97
CA GLY A 30 11.96 -3.30 -10.74
C GLY A 30 13.15 -2.38 -10.41
N VAL A 31 12.97 -1.06 -10.45
CA VAL A 31 14.04 -0.10 -10.13
C VAL A 31 14.21 0.00 -8.62
N THR A 32 15.45 -0.17 -8.15
CA THR A 32 15.80 -0.10 -6.73
C THR A 32 16.54 1.19 -6.42
N THR A 33 15.99 2.00 -5.53
CA THR A 33 16.64 3.23 -5.04
C THR A 33 17.20 3.02 -3.64
N PHE A 34 18.48 3.32 -3.45
CA PHE A 34 19.13 3.37 -2.15
C PHE A 34 19.12 4.79 -1.64
N ARG A 35 18.66 5.01 -0.41
CA ARG A 35 18.49 6.32 0.21
C ARG A 35 19.24 6.38 1.53
N ARG A 36 19.75 7.56 1.86
CA ARG A 36 20.26 7.82 3.21
C ARG A 36 19.08 8.06 4.14
N VAL A 37 19.01 7.34 5.26
CA VAL A 37 17.87 7.43 6.19
C VAL A 37 17.74 8.82 6.80
N SER A 38 18.86 9.45 7.18
CA SER A 38 18.85 10.77 7.84
C SER A 38 18.43 11.93 6.94
N THR A 39 18.66 11.85 5.63
CA THR A 39 18.37 12.95 4.70
C THR A 39 17.30 12.63 3.67
N GLY A 40 16.96 11.36 3.51
CA GLY A 40 16.09 10.87 2.44
C GLY A 40 16.66 10.94 1.03
N LYS A 41 17.89 11.45 0.88
CA LYS A 41 18.52 11.64 -0.43
C LYS A 41 18.87 10.29 -1.05
N VAL A 42 18.55 10.14 -2.33
CA VAL A 42 18.96 8.98 -3.14
C VAL A 42 20.49 8.99 -3.27
N ILE A 43 21.12 7.90 -2.86
CA ILE A 43 22.56 7.64 -2.92
C ILE A 43 22.88 6.93 -4.24
N ALA A 44 22.09 5.93 -4.59
CA ALA A 44 22.26 5.12 -5.79
C ALA A 44 20.90 4.65 -6.31
N THR A 45 20.82 4.42 -7.62
CA THR A 45 19.68 3.77 -8.27
C THR A 45 20.21 2.63 -9.10
N ILE A 46 19.62 1.45 -8.93
CA ILE A 46 20.10 0.18 -9.47
C ILE A 46 18.91 -0.57 -10.05
N GLY A 47 19.15 -1.36 -11.10
CA GLY A 47 18.10 -2.03 -11.83
C GLY A 47 17.70 -1.27 -13.09
N GLN A 48 17.04 -1.98 -13.98
CA GLN A 48 16.46 -1.42 -15.20
C GLN A 48 14.95 -1.51 -15.07
N SER A 49 14.25 -0.55 -15.67
CA SER A 49 12.78 -0.63 -15.75
C SER A 49 12.41 -1.93 -16.46
N ILE A 50 11.47 -2.65 -15.85
CA ILE A 50 10.90 -3.88 -16.41
C ILE A 50 10.33 -3.58 -17.80
N ARG A 51 10.47 -4.55 -18.70
CA ARG A 51 10.00 -4.45 -20.09
C ARG A 51 8.47 -4.31 -20.11
N THR A 52 7.96 -3.58 -21.10
CA THR A 52 6.52 -3.48 -21.35
C THR A 52 5.92 -4.87 -21.54
N GLY A 53 4.90 -5.21 -20.75
CA GLY A 53 4.24 -6.53 -20.75
C GLY A 53 4.71 -7.49 -19.65
N PHE A 54 5.78 -7.15 -18.93
CA PHE A 54 6.24 -7.91 -17.76
C PHE A 54 5.81 -7.21 -16.45
N SER A 55 5.69 -7.99 -15.38
CA SER A 55 5.42 -7.52 -14.03
C SER A 55 6.42 -8.09 -13.03
N LEU A 56 6.73 -7.31 -11.99
CA LEU A 56 7.54 -7.77 -10.86
C LEU A 56 6.68 -8.70 -9.99
N SER A 57 7.12 -9.95 -9.80
CA SER A 57 6.43 -10.91 -8.92
C SER A 57 6.87 -10.75 -7.46
N CYS A 58 8.19 -10.65 -7.25
CA CYS A 58 8.77 -10.42 -5.93
C CYS A 58 10.19 -9.86 -6.05
N ALA A 59 10.68 -9.27 -4.97
CA ALA A 59 12.07 -8.83 -4.84
C ALA A 59 12.57 -8.94 -3.40
N ALA A 60 13.88 -9.13 -3.24
CA ALA A 60 14.55 -9.10 -1.94
C ALA A 60 15.90 -8.38 -2.01
N VAL A 61 16.32 -7.84 -0.88
CA VAL A 61 17.62 -7.18 -0.70
C VAL A 61 18.42 -8.01 0.29
N SER A 62 19.71 -8.23 0.00
CA SER A 62 20.56 -9.02 0.89
C SER A 62 20.80 -8.29 2.22
N PRO A 63 20.93 -9.02 3.34
CA PRO A 63 21.24 -8.43 4.64
C PRO A 63 22.52 -7.58 4.67
N ASP A 64 23.53 -7.97 3.90
CA ASP A 64 24.79 -7.25 3.74
C ASP A 64 24.72 -6.06 2.76
N PHE A 65 23.56 -5.82 2.15
CA PHE A 65 23.32 -4.75 1.20
C PHE A 65 24.17 -4.81 -0.07
N ARG A 66 24.78 -5.96 -0.40
CA ARG A 66 25.58 -6.16 -1.61
C ARG A 66 24.77 -6.60 -2.83
N TYR A 67 23.60 -7.18 -2.62
CA TYR A 67 22.79 -7.80 -3.66
C TYR A 67 21.33 -7.39 -3.59
N VAL A 68 20.72 -7.24 -4.77
CA VAL A 68 19.27 -7.13 -4.93
C VAL A 68 18.81 -8.19 -5.91
N VAL A 69 17.75 -8.91 -5.57
CA VAL A 69 17.15 -9.90 -6.47
C VAL A 69 15.78 -9.40 -6.89
N THR A 70 15.53 -9.43 -8.20
CA THR A 70 14.23 -9.11 -8.80
C THR A 70 13.73 -10.29 -9.61
N VAL A 71 12.44 -10.60 -9.47
CA VAL A 71 11.79 -11.66 -10.25
C VAL A 71 10.74 -11.04 -11.15
N GLU A 72 10.93 -11.20 -12.45
CA GLU A 72 10.06 -10.66 -13.50
C GLU A 72 9.29 -11.80 -14.16
N HIS A 73 8.04 -11.57 -14.54
CA HIS A 73 7.24 -12.53 -15.29
C HIS A 73 6.35 -11.81 -16.30
N ASP A 74 6.05 -12.49 -17.41
CA ASP A 74 4.95 -12.17 -18.32
C ASP A 74 3.94 -13.33 -18.30
N LEU A 75 3.04 -13.38 -19.28
CA LEU A 75 2.05 -14.46 -19.39
C LEU A 75 2.65 -15.83 -19.74
N ASN A 76 3.85 -15.86 -20.30
CA ASN A 76 4.44 -17.05 -20.93
C ASN A 76 5.80 -17.45 -20.34
N GLN A 77 6.45 -16.60 -19.55
CA GLN A 77 7.78 -16.85 -19.01
C GLN A 77 8.08 -15.98 -17.79
N TRP A 78 9.05 -16.41 -16.99
CA TRP A 78 9.54 -15.66 -15.83
C TRP A 78 11.05 -15.83 -15.63
N GLY A 79 11.69 -14.91 -14.91
CA GLY A 79 13.14 -14.93 -14.74
C GLY A 79 13.62 -14.23 -13.48
N ILE A 80 14.77 -14.67 -12.97
CA ILE A 80 15.40 -14.11 -11.77
C ILE A 80 16.65 -13.33 -12.17
N ARG A 81 16.72 -12.05 -11.77
CA ARG A 81 17.89 -11.19 -11.93
C ARG A 81 18.50 -10.86 -10.59
N ILE A 82 19.83 -10.95 -10.54
CA ILE A 82 20.64 -10.61 -9.37
C ILE A 82 21.49 -9.39 -9.75
N TRP A 83 21.33 -8.32 -9.00
CA TRP A 83 22.00 -7.05 -9.19
C TRP A 83 23.07 -6.87 -8.11
N ASN A 84 24.27 -6.51 -8.53
CA ASN A 84 25.31 -6.08 -7.62
C ASN A 84 25.09 -4.61 -7.25
N THR A 85 25.06 -4.31 -5.96
CA THR A 85 24.75 -2.95 -5.51
C THR A 85 25.92 -1.97 -5.65
N GLU A 86 27.15 -2.47 -5.69
CA GLU A 86 28.36 -1.66 -5.77
C GLU A 86 28.64 -1.24 -7.22
N THR A 87 28.52 -2.19 -8.17
CA THR A 87 28.71 -1.90 -9.59
C THR A 87 27.45 -1.33 -10.25
N GLY A 88 26.27 -1.60 -9.69
CA GLY A 88 24.98 -1.24 -10.29
C GLY A 88 24.60 -2.08 -11.51
N SER A 89 25.39 -3.10 -11.84
CA SER A 89 25.17 -4.00 -12.98
C SER A 89 24.51 -5.31 -12.56
N THR A 90 23.89 -5.99 -13.52
CA THR A 90 23.43 -7.37 -13.33
C THR A 90 24.65 -8.28 -13.15
N GLU A 91 24.73 -8.97 -12.01
CA GLU A 91 25.79 -9.95 -11.73
C GLU A 91 25.44 -11.30 -12.34
N HIS A 92 24.19 -11.72 -12.13
CA HIS A 92 23.66 -12.96 -12.69
C HIS A 92 22.24 -12.76 -13.21
N PHE A 93 21.96 -13.38 -14.35
CA PHE A 93 20.61 -13.60 -14.85
C PHE A 93 20.43 -15.11 -15.01
N LEU A 94 19.48 -15.69 -14.26
CA LEU A 94 19.32 -17.15 -14.19
C LEU A 94 18.53 -17.72 -15.38
N GLY A 95 18.21 -16.88 -16.37
CA GLY A 95 17.48 -17.27 -17.58
C GLY A 95 15.99 -16.96 -17.49
N TRP A 96 15.32 -17.10 -18.64
CA TRP A 96 13.86 -17.14 -18.72
C TRP A 96 13.41 -18.59 -18.62
N TYR A 97 12.36 -18.81 -17.82
CA TYR A 97 11.68 -20.07 -17.61
C TYR A 97 10.30 -19.95 -18.23
N GLU A 98 10.00 -20.77 -19.23
CA GLU A 98 8.71 -20.78 -19.92
C GLU A 98 7.61 -21.39 -19.03
N LEU A 99 6.45 -20.76 -19.02
CA LEU A 99 5.22 -21.25 -18.41
C LEU A 99 4.57 -22.27 -19.37
N PRO A 100 3.98 -23.36 -18.85
CA PRO A 100 3.50 -24.44 -19.71
C PRO A 100 2.25 -24.05 -20.52
N ASP A 101 2.37 -24.00 -21.85
CA ASP A 101 1.23 -23.90 -22.78
C ASP A 101 0.71 -25.28 -23.27
N THR A 102 1.40 -26.40 -22.97
CA THR A 102 1.05 -27.73 -23.52
C THR A 102 1.15 -28.89 -22.52
N GLU A 103 0.34 -29.94 -22.74
CA GLU A 103 0.32 -31.20 -21.97
C GLU A 103 1.69 -31.91 -21.90
N GLU A 104 2.57 -31.75 -22.90
CA GLU A 104 3.93 -32.32 -22.87
C GLU A 104 4.84 -31.61 -21.85
N SER A 105 4.62 -30.31 -21.60
CA SER A 105 5.39 -29.54 -20.61
C SER A 105 5.21 -30.09 -19.18
N LYS A 106 4.03 -30.65 -18.86
CA LYS A 106 3.72 -31.30 -17.57
C LYS A 106 4.62 -32.50 -17.25
N THR A 107 5.37 -33.04 -18.22
CA THR A 107 6.20 -34.24 -18.08
C THR A 107 7.72 -33.98 -18.11
N ALA A 108 8.16 -32.75 -18.38
CA ALA A 108 9.57 -32.43 -18.55
C ALA A 108 10.32 -32.23 -17.21
N LYS A 109 11.47 -32.89 -17.06
CA LYS A 109 12.40 -32.76 -15.92
C LYS A 109 13.13 -31.39 -15.91
N GLY A 110 12.40 -30.29 -15.71
CA GLY A 110 12.91 -28.90 -15.74
C GLY A 110 12.64 -28.07 -14.47
N PRO A 111 13.20 -26.85 -14.37
CA PRO A 111 13.02 -25.91 -13.25
C PRO A 111 11.56 -25.38 -13.15
N PRO A 112 11.18 -24.66 -12.06
CA PRO A 112 9.79 -24.61 -11.60
C PRO A 112 8.80 -23.98 -12.59
N TYR A 113 7.61 -24.58 -12.68
CA TYR A 113 6.53 -24.24 -13.62
C TYR A 113 5.78 -22.91 -13.32
N SER A 114 6.20 -22.14 -12.32
CA SER A 114 5.62 -20.81 -12.00
C SER A 114 6.59 -19.89 -11.24
N PRO A 115 6.42 -18.56 -11.41
CA PRO A 115 7.25 -17.57 -10.72
C PRO A 115 7.05 -17.64 -9.20
N PRO A 116 8.12 -17.43 -8.41
CA PRO A 116 7.98 -17.25 -6.98
C PRO A 116 7.15 -16.00 -6.65
N ARG A 117 6.29 -16.11 -5.64
CA ARG A 117 5.55 -14.96 -5.08
C ARG A 117 6.21 -14.39 -3.83
N ALA A 118 7.01 -15.20 -3.13
CA ALA A 118 7.76 -14.79 -1.95
C ALA A 118 9.22 -15.21 -2.06
N LEU A 119 10.12 -14.35 -1.60
CA LEU A 119 11.56 -14.52 -1.77
C LEU A 119 12.30 -13.82 -0.64
N THR A 120 13.29 -14.49 -0.04
CA THR A 120 14.09 -13.94 1.05
C THR A 120 15.51 -14.48 1.01
N PHE A 121 16.48 -13.66 1.41
CA PHE A 121 17.86 -14.09 1.59
C PHE A 121 18.03 -14.87 2.89
N LEU A 122 18.96 -15.84 2.88
CA LEU A 122 19.57 -16.33 4.10
C LEU A 122 20.46 -15.24 4.71
N THR A 123 20.68 -15.28 6.02
CA THR A 123 21.51 -14.28 6.73
C THR A 123 22.94 -14.20 6.20
N ASN A 124 23.45 -15.31 5.65
CA ASN A 124 24.78 -15.36 5.03
C ASN A 124 24.89 -14.58 3.72
N SER A 125 23.79 -14.05 3.17
CA SER A 125 23.72 -13.31 1.90
C SER A 125 24.24 -14.07 0.67
N ARG A 126 24.47 -15.39 0.79
CA ARG A 126 25.00 -16.26 -0.28
C ARG A 126 23.91 -17.11 -0.92
N ALA A 127 22.84 -17.39 -0.20
CA ALA A 127 21.73 -18.15 -0.73
C ALA A 127 20.41 -17.44 -0.47
N LEU A 128 19.45 -17.81 -1.29
CA LEU A 128 18.13 -17.23 -1.38
C LEU A 128 17.11 -18.35 -1.32
N VAL A 129 16.02 -18.15 -0.60
CA VAL A 129 14.89 -19.07 -0.56
C VAL A 129 13.72 -18.40 -1.26
N GLY A 130 13.11 -19.08 -2.22
CA GLY A 130 11.92 -18.65 -2.93
C GLY A 130 10.76 -19.63 -2.72
N GLY A 131 9.53 -19.13 -2.76
CA GLY A 131 8.32 -19.94 -2.68
C GLY A 131 7.41 -19.71 -3.88
N ASN A 132 6.92 -20.80 -4.50
CA ASN A 132 5.96 -20.79 -5.60
C ASN A 132 4.80 -21.77 -5.31
N GLU A 133 4.05 -22.18 -6.33
CA GLU A 133 2.90 -23.07 -6.16
C GLU A 133 3.24 -24.54 -5.91
N TYR A 134 4.50 -24.93 -6.17
CA TYR A 134 5.00 -26.29 -5.98
C TYR A 134 5.81 -26.44 -4.67
N GLY A 135 6.01 -25.34 -3.93
CA GLY A 135 6.71 -25.33 -2.65
C GLY A 135 7.82 -24.30 -2.59
N ILE A 136 8.88 -24.62 -1.85
CA ILE A 136 10.05 -23.77 -1.66
C ILE A 136 11.25 -24.29 -2.47
N PHE A 137 12.10 -23.38 -2.92
CA PHE A 137 13.38 -23.70 -3.56
C PHE A 137 14.49 -22.83 -3.00
N ILE A 138 15.74 -23.30 -3.12
CA ILE A 138 16.93 -22.57 -2.70
C ILE A 138 17.74 -22.21 -3.94
N CYS A 139 18.26 -21.00 -4.00
CA CYS A 139 19.15 -20.54 -5.05
C CYS A 139 20.47 -20.06 -4.45
N ASP A 140 21.59 -20.47 -5.05
CA ASP A 140 22.90 -19.91 -4.71
C ASP A 140 23.10 -18.63 -5.53
N VAL A 141 23.36 -17.52 -4.82
CA VAL A 141 23.53 -16.19 -5.39
C VAL A 141 24.88 -16.05 -6.07
N LEU A 142 25.93 -16.70 -5.54
CA LEU A 142 27.30 -16.63 -6.04
C LEU A 142 27.61 -17.72 -7.08
N GLY A 143 26.90 -18.85 -6.99
CA GLY A 143 27.05 -19.97 -7.91
C GLY A 143 26.30 -19.81 -9.24
N GLY A 144 25.47 -18.76 -9.39
CA GLY A 144 24.63 -18.53 -10.57
C GLY A 144 23.74 -19.73 -10.93
N THR A 145 23.47 -20.61 -9.96
CA THR A 145 22.76 -21.88 -10.17
C THR A 145 21.65 -22.00 -9.13
N ILE A 146 20.45 -22.33 -9.59
CA ILE A 146 19.38 -22.80 -8.71
C ILE A 146 19.77 -24.22 -8.30
N GLN A 147 20.49 -24.35 -7.19
CA GLN A 147 20.63 -25.64 -6.54
C GLN A 147 19.29 -25.97 -5.90
N ASN A 148 18.46 -26.70 -6.62
CA ASN A 148 17.34 -27.38 -5.99
C ASN A 148 17.92 -28.40 -5.00
N ARG A 149 18.20 -27.98 -3.77
CA ARG A 149 18.64 -28.85 -2.67
C ARG A 149 17.44 -29.61 -2.12
N SER A 150 16.82 -30.38 -3.00
CA SER A 150 16.35 -31.72 -2.69
C SER A 150 17.36 -32.66 -3.35
N SER A 151 18.31 -33.17 -2.58
CA SER A 151 19.35 -34.06 -3.09
C SER A 151 18.76 -35.22 -3.89
N SER A 152 19.34 -35.44 -5.08
CA SER A 152 19.21 -36.62 -5.94
C SER A 152 17.82 -36.96 -6.48
N THR A 153 17.71 -36.92 -7.81
CA THR A 153 16.81 -37.79 -8.61
C THR A 153 15.34 -37.87 -8.19
N SER A 154 14.47 -37.21 -8.96
CA SER A 154 13.03 -37.51 -9.07
C SER A 154 12.19 -37.22 -7.81
N ARG A 155 10.99 -36.68 -8.04
CA ARG A 155 9.87 -36.56 -7.10
C ARG A 155 9.87 -35.48 -6.03
N ALA A 156 10.94 -34.81 -5.62
CA ALA A 156 10.82 -33.85 -4.51
C ALA A 156 10.08 -32.53 -4.85
N SER A 157 10.01 -32.13 -6.14
CA SER A 157 9.07 -31.09 -6.61
C SER A 157 7.71 -31.65 -7.08
N GLN A 158 7.50 -32.97 -6.98
CA GLN A 158 6.23 -33.67 -7.22
C GLN A 158 5.73 -34.42 -5.97
N LYS A 159 6.35 -34.14 -4.82
CA LYS A 159 6.01 -34.64 -3.50
C LYS A 159 6.38 -33.54 -2.54
N ALA A 160 5.64 -32.44 -2.61
CA ALA A 160 5.42 -31.76 -1.36
C ALA A 160 4.76 -32.77 -0.40
N PRO A 161 5.07 -32.79 0.91
CA PRO A 161 4.55 -33.80 1.83
C PRO A 161 3.01 -33.87 1.90
N TRP A 162 2.30 -32.89 1.32
CA TRP A 162 0.85 -32.88 1.16
C TRP A 162 0.33 -33.49 -0.16
N ASP A 163 1.17 -33.84 -1.15
CA ASP A 163 0.74 -34.35 -2.48
C ASP A 163 -0.01 -35.69 -2.43
N GLU A 164 0.11 -36.48 -1.36
CA GLU A 164 -0.65 -37.74 -1.21
C GLU A 164 -1.98 -37.51 -0.47
N GLU A 165 -1.98 -36.69 0.59
CA GLU A 165 -3.17 -36.43 1.42
C GLU A 165 -4.16 -35.47 0.74
N SER A 166 -3.67 -34.45 0.02
CA SER A 166 -4.52 -33.51 -0.73
C SER A 166 -5.14 -34.13 -1.99
N ARG A 167 -4.44 -35.08 -2.64
CA ARG A 167 -4.95 -35.79 -3.82
C ARG A 167 -6.09 -36.74 -3.47
N GLU A 168 -6.01 -37.45 -2.35
CA GLU A 168 -7.09 -38.34 -1.91
C GLU A 168 -8.35 -37.56 -1.49
N GLU A 169 -8.21 -36.38 -0.87
CA GLU A 169 -9.36 -35.52 -0.55
C GLU A 169 -9.95 -34.80 -1.78
N ASP A 170 -9.11 -34.30 -2.69
CA ASP A 170 -9.57 -33.61 -3.90
C ASP A 170 -10.31 -34.57 -4.87
N THR A 171 -10.06 -35.89 -4.81
CA THR A 171 -10.87 -36.88 -5.58
C THR A 171 -12.32 -37.03 -5.10
N LYS A 172 -12.66 -36.53 -3.89
CA LYS A 172 -14.04 -36.51 -3.37
C LYS A 172 -14.78 -35.21 -3.69
N LEU A 173 -14.09 -34.21 -4.22
CA LEU A 173 -14.69 -32.94 -4.60
C LEU A 173 -15.24 -33.00 -6.03
N PRO A 174 -16.36 -32.30 -6.30
CA PRO A 174 -16.95 -32.30 -7.63
C PRO A 174 -16.00 -31.68 -8.68
N PRO A 175 -16.07 -32.09 -9.95
CA PRO A 175 -15.08 -31.76 -11.00
C PRO A 175 -14.93 -30.27 -11.33
N TRP A 176 -15.80 -29.39 -10.81
CA TRP A 176 -15.68 -27.93 -10.91
C TRP A 176 -14.89 -27.29 -9.76
N TYR A 177 -14.42 -28.07 -8.78
CA TYR A 177 -13.38 -27.67 -7.84
C TYR A 177 -12.01 -27.91 -8.52
N GLU A 178 -11.66 -27.04 -9.46
CA GLU A 178 -10.39 -27.08 -10.17
C GLU A 178 -9.22 -26.98 -9.17
N TYR A 179 -8.27 -27.93 -9.29
CA TYR A 179 -6.92 -27.94 -8.72
C TYR A 179 -6.56 -26.70 -7.89
N THR A 180 -6.79 -26.73 -6.58
CA THR A 180 -6.43 -25.59 -5.72
C THR A 180 -4.92 -25.56 -5.48
N TYR A 181 -4.19 -24.91 -6.37
CA TYR A 181 -2.74 -24.67 -6.26
C TYR A 181 -2.34 -24.06 -4.90
N HIS A 182 -1.31 -24.62 -4.27
CA HIS A 182 -0.80 -24.23 -2.95
C HIS A 182 0.24 -23.11 -3.07
N TRP A 183 -0.19 -21.87 -3.27
CA TRP A 183 0.74 -20.74 -3.35
C TRP A 183 1.39 -20.44 -2.00
N VAL A 184 2.72 -20.26 -2.02
CA VAL A 184 3.49 -19.71 -0.91
C VAL A 184 3.38 -18.18 -0.92
N ASP A 185 2.48 -17.63 -0.12
CA ASP A 185 2.17 -16.18 -0.05
C ASP A 185 2.97 -15.45 1.06
N GLY A 186 3.54 -16.19 2.00
CA GLY A 186 4.37 -15.67 3.09
C GLY A 186 5.54 -16.61 3.32
N LEU A 187 6.76 -16.06 3.38
CA LEU A 187 8.01 -16.79 3.54
C LEU A 187 8.94 -15.99 4.46
N GLN A 188 9.50 -16.64 5.47
CA GLN A 188 10.56 -16.04 6.29
C GLN A 188 11.58 -17.09 6.72
N VAL A 189 12.84 -16.68 6.74
CA VAL A 189 13.97 -17.48 7.21
C VAL A 189 14.25 -17.14 8.68
N SER A 190 14.61 -18.15 9.46
CA SER A 190 15.06 -18.01 10.83
C SER A 190 16.38 -17.21 10.94
N PRO A 191 16.65 -16.53 12.07
CA PRO A 191 17.90 -15.80 12.25
C PRO A 191 19.16 -16.65 12.09
N ASP A 192 19.11 -17.94 12.42
CA ASP A 192 20.21 -18.89 12.24
C ASP A 192 20.37 -19.39 10.78
N SER A 193 19.41 -19.08 9.90
CA SER A 193 19.36 -19.55 8.50
C SER A 193 19.34 -21.06 8.33
N GLU A 194 18.85 -21.76 9.35
CA GLU A 194 18.67 -23.20 9.34
C GLU A 194 17.23 -23.59 9.09
N THR A 195 16.27 -22.70 9.31
CA THR A 195 14.84 -23.04 9.20
C THR A 195 14.08 -21.99 8.40
N VAL A 196 13.02 -22.42 7.73
CA VAL A 196 12.13 -21.56 6.94
C VAL A 196 10.69 -21.79 7.39
N ALA A 197 10.01 -20.69 7.71
CA ALA A 197 8.57 -20.69 7.89
C ALA A 197 7.89 -20.20 6.61
N TYR A 198 6.84 -20.90 6.18
CA TYR A 198 6.02 -20.48 5.05
C TYR A 198 4.54 -20.77 5.26
N LEU A 199 3.70 -20.01 4.56
CA LEU A 199 2.24 -20.14 4.59
C LEU A 199 1.70 -20.55 3.23
N THR A 200 0.73 -21.47 3.20
CA THR A 200 0.00 -21.84 1.99
C THR A 200 -1.43 -21.29 1.99
N LYS A 201 -2.02 -21.18 0.80
CA LYS A 201 -3.39 -20.65 0.58
C LYS A 201 -4.49 -21.38 1.36
N ARG A 202 -4.28 -22.63 1.81
CA ARG A 202 -5.22 -23.40 2.67
C ARG A 202 -5.05 -23.11 4.17
N GLY A 203 -4.27 -22.09 4.56
CA GLY A 203 -4.18 -21.64 5.94
C GLY A 203 -3.23 -22.44 6.83
N LYS A 204 -2.52 -23.44 6.31
CA LYS A 204 -1.48 -24.16 7.06
C LYS A 204 -0.17 -23.38 7.01
N ALA A 205 0.49 -23.25 8.16
CA ALA A 205 1.86 -22.77 8.24
C ALA A 205 2.80 -23.96 8.41
N TYR A 206 3.92 -23.92 7.70
CA TYR A 206 4.92 -24.96 7.68
C TYR A 206 6.22 -24.40 8.18
N LEU A 207 6.92 -25.18 9.00
CA LEU A 207 8.26 -24.89 9.48
C LEU A 207 9.19 -26.00 9.01
N TYR A 208 10.10 -25.65 8.11
CA TYR A 208 10.96 -26.59 7.39
C TYR A 208 12.44 -26.34 7.71
N ASP A 209 13.13 -27.39 8.16
CA ASP A 209 14.58 -27.38 8.41
C ASP A 209 15.34 -27.52 7.08
N LEU A 210 16.25 -26.58 6.82
CA LEU A 210 17.07 -26.52 5.61
C LEU A 210 18.27 -27.48 5.64
N LYS A 211 18.68 -27.94 6.83
CA LYS A 211 19.83 -28.83 7.02
C LYS A 211 19.43 -30.29 7.15
N ASN A 212 18.40 -30.58 7.94
CA ASN A 212 17.87 -31.93 8.09
C ASN A 212 16.69 -32.12 7.14
N SER A 213 16.78 -33.13 6.28
CA SER A 213 15.77 -33.49 5.29
C SER A 213 14.54 -34.18 5.91
N ASP A 214 14.08 -33.70 7.07
CA ASP A 214 12.93 -34.23 7.80
C ASP A 214 11.61 -33.57 7.32
N GLU A 215 10.49 -34.21 7.64
CA GLU A 215 9.14 -33.68 7.34
C GLU A 215 8.92 -32.32 8.05
N PRO A 216 8.28 -31.33 7.38
CA PRO A 216 8.01 -30.03 7.97
C PRO A 216 7.05 -30.15 9.17
N ARG A 217 7.28 -29.34 10.21
CA ARG A 217 6.28 -29.17 11.27
C ARG A 217 5.10 -28.36 10.74
N ILE A 218 3.89 -28.85 11.00
CA ILE A 218 2.65 -28.25 10.50
C ILE A 218 1.92 -27.54 11.65
N PHE A 219 1.58 -26.28 11.43
CA PHE A 219 0.76 -25.45 12.31
C PHE A 219 -0.57 -25.21 11.59
N GLU A 220 -1.65 -25.80 12.09
CA GLU A 220 -2.98 -25.68 11.46
C GLU A 220 -3.62 -24.34 11.82
N SER A 221 -3.52 -23.36 10.91
CA SER A 221 -4.26 -22.10 11.05
C SER A 221 -5.61 -22.18 10.31
N TRP A 222 -6.65 -21.66 10.96
CA TRP A 222 -8.05 -21.95 10.66
C TRP A 222 -8.62 -21.21 9.43
N THR A 223 -7.84 -20.37 8.75
CA THR A 223 -8.30 -19.60 7.57
C THR A 223 -7.14 -19.15 6.69
N ALA A 224 -7.44 -19.03 5.38
CA ALA A 224 -6.62 -18.65 4.21
C ALA A 224 -5.71 -17.39 4.37
N PRO A 225 -4.83 -17.08 3.39
CA PRO A 225 -3.44 -16.68 3.59
C PRO A 225 -3.25 -15.30 4.22
N GLY A 226 -2.17 -15.18 5.00
CA GLY A 226 -1.63 -13.90 5.45
C GLY A 226 -0.10 -13.89 5.40
N ARG A 227 0.54 -13.32 6.41
CA ARG A 227 1.99 -13.17 6.55
C ARG A 227 2.48 -14.02 7.71
N VAL A 228 3.72 -14.50 7.62
CA VAL A 228 4.38 -15.27 8.67
C VAL A 228 5.51 -14.44 9.26
N ALA A 229 5.65 -14.47 10.58
CA ALA A 229 6.81 -13.94 11.27
C ALA A 229 7.36 -14.94 12.31
N ILE A 230 8.69 -15.06 12.39
CA ILE A 230 9.43 -15.85 13.38
C ILE A 230 10.08 -14.86 14.35
N SER A 231 10.02 -15.14 15.65
CA SER A 231 10.71 -14.34 16.65
C SER A 231 12.23 -14.52 16.60
N PRO A 232 13.01 -13.45 16.85
CA PRO A 232 14.48 -13.53 16.90
C PRO A 232 15.04 -14.58 17.88
N ASP A 233 14.32 -14.86 18.97
CA ASP A 233 14.69 -15.86 19.98
C ASP A 233 14.30 -17.31 19.64
N TRP A 234 13.75 -17.54 18.45
CA TRP A 234 13.30 -18.86 17.96
C TRP A 234 12.21 -19.54 18.79
N ARG A 235 11.49 -18.78 19.62
CA ARG A 235 10.47 -19.34 20.52
C ARG A 235 9.07 -19.27 19.94
N LEU A 236 8.76 -18.21 19.20
CA LEU A 236 7.40 -17.88 18.76
C LEU A 236 7.30 -17.78 17.24
N LEU A 237 6.19 -18.26 16.72
CA LEU A 237 5.77 -18.11 15.33
C LEU A 237 4.46 -17.33 15.30
N VAL A 238 4.36 -16.31 14.45
CA VAL A 238 3.13 -15.58 14.19
C VAL A 238 2.65 -15.92 12.80
N THR A 239 1.39 -16.32 12.71
CA THR A 239 0.69 -16.53 11.45
C THR A 239 -0.49 -15.58 11.40
N THR A 240 -0.60 -14.80 10.33
CA THR A 240 -1.76 -13.95 10.13
C THR A 240 -2.71 -14.56 9.11
N SER A 241 -3.98 -14.28 9.29
CA SER A 241 -5.08 -14.56 8.39
C SER A 241 -5.91 -13.28 8.23
N TRP A 242 -7.01 -13.33 7.48
CA TRP A 242 -7.85 -12.16 7.23
C TRP A 242 -8.32 -11.48 8.52
N ASN A 243 -8.74 -12.29 9.49
CA ASN A 243 -9.38 -11.79 10.71
C ASN A 243 -8.60 -12.14 11.98
N ASN A 244 -7.63 -13.06 11.90
CA ASN A 244 -6.96 -13.58 13.08
C ASN A 244 -5.45 -13.47 12.95
N ILE A 245 -4.81 -13.09 14.04
CA ILE A 245 -3.37 -13.19 14.23
C ILE A 245 -3.17 -14.26 15.29
N VAL A 246 -2.53 -15.36 14.90
CA VAL A 246 -2.29 -16.49 15.77
C VAL A 246 -0.82 -16.54 16.12
N ILE A 247 -0.53 -16.58 17.41
CA ILE A 247 0.81 -16.70 17.97
C ILE A 247 0.96 -18.12 18.49
N TRP A 248 2.00 -18.80 18.02
CA TRP A 248 2.32 -20.18 18.31
C TRP A 248 3.64 -20.26 19.07
N GLU A 249 3.76 -21.25 19.93
CA GLU A 249 5.05 -21.65 20.50
C GLU A 249 5.67 -22.75 19.62
N ILE A 250 6.89 -22.51 19.14
CA ILE A 250 7.56 -23.37 18.14
C ILE A 250 7.94 -24.74 18.71
N SER A 251 8.31 -24.80 20.00
CA SER A 251 8.74 -26.03 20.67
C SER A 251 7.60 -27.01 20.90
N THR A 252 6.40 -26.50 21.21
CA THR A 252 5.24 -27.30 21.62
C THR A 252 4.16 -27.41 20.56
N ASN A 253 4.22 -26.59 19.49
CA ASN A 253 3.16 -26.45 18.49
C ASN A 253 1.79 -26.03 19.07
N HIS A 254 1.81 -25.34 20.21
CA HIS A 254 0.59 -24.85 20.85
C HIS A 254 0.33 -23.37 20.53
N ILE A 255 -0.96 -23.04 20.43
CA ILE A 255 -1.42 -21.65 20.29
C ILE A 255 -1.23 -20.96 21.64
N VAL A 256 -0.30 -20.00 21.67
CA VAL A 256 -0.07 -19.14 22.84
C VAL A 256 -1.19 -18.10 22.93
N LYS A 257 -1.57 -17.52 21.79
CA LYS A 257 -2.59 -16.46 21.75
C LYS A 257 -3.24 -16.36 20.37
N VAL A 258 -4.56 -16.18 20.36
CA VAL A 258 -5.30 -15.73 19.18
C VAL A 258 -5.74 -14.30 19.42
N LEU A 259 -5.41 -13.42 18.47
CA LEU A 259 -5.87 -12.05 18.44
C LEU A 259 -6.87 -11.94 17.28
N HIS A 260 -8.13 -11.66 17.62
CA HIS A 260 -9.17 -11.39 16.63
C HIS A 260 -9.16 -9.91 16.27
N ASN A 261 -9.03 -9.62 14.99
CA ASN A 261 -9.25 -8.30 14.44
C ASN A 261 -10.71 -8.20 13.97
N ASN A 262 -11.42 -7.16 14.44
CA ASN A 262 -12.79 -6.85 14.00
C ASN A 262 -12.80 -6.13 12.64
N PHE A 263 -12.08 -6.64 11.64
CA PHE A 263 -12.15 -6.11 10.27
C PHE A 263 -13.27 -6.82 9.51
N SER A 264 -14.39 -6.12 9.30
CA SER A 264 -15.44 -6.57 8.39
C SER A 264 -15.01 -6.24 6.96
N VAL A 265 -14.26 -7.14 6.32
CA VAL A 265 -13.91 -7.01 4.90
C VAL A 265 -15.11 -7.46 4.07
N GLY A 266 -15.67 -6.56 3.25
CA GLY A 266 -16.69 -6.93 2.27
C GLY A 266 -16.13 -7.98 1.30
N SER A 267 -16.95 -8.96 0.93
CA SER A 267 -16.59 -10.20 0.20
C SER A 267 -15.96 -10.03 -1.20
N TRP A 268 -15.57 -8.82 -1.60
CA TRP A 268 -15.06 -8.51 -2.94
C TRP A 268 -13.84 -7.59 -2.85
N VAL A 269 -12.81 -8.00 -2.12
CA VAL A 269 -11.47 -7.43 -2.31
C VAL A 269 -10.76 -8.32 -3.32
N SER A 270 -10.36 -7.73 -4.45
CA SER A 270 -9.60 -8.40 -5.51
C SER A 270 -8.41 -9.14 -4.93
N SER A 271 -8.06 -10.26 -5.56
CA SER A 271 -7.11 -11.33 -5.19
C SER A 271 -5.65 -10.93 -4.84
N GLY A 272 -5.37 -9.66 -4.55
CA GLY A 272 -4.05 -9.14 -4.17
C GLY A 272 -4.01 -8.30 -2.89
N ASP A 273 -5.13 -7.75 -2.40
CA ASP A 273 -5.10 -6.83 -1.24
C ASP A 273 -5.49 -7.54 0.06
N GLN A 274 -4.48 -7.91 0.84
CA GLN A 274 -4.65 -8.52 2.16
C GLN A 274 -4.89 -7.42 3.21
N PRO A 275 -5.80 -7.61 4.19
CA PRO A 275 -6.01 -6.64 5.26
C PRO A 275 -4.76 -6.46 6.13
N ILE A 276 -3.97 -7.53 6.28
CA ILE A 276 -2.67 -7.53 6.94
C ILE A 276 -1.58 -7.62 5.87
N GLN A 277 -0.85 -6.53 5.70
CA GLN A 277 0.15 -6.37 4.63
C GLN A 277 1.54 -6.85 5.04
N ALA A 278 1.89 -6.71 6.32
CA ALA A 278 3.16 -7.15 6.89
C ALA A 278 3.01 -7.53 8.36
N VAL A 279 3.87 -8.43 8.84
CA VAL A 279 4.02 -8.78 10.25
C VAL A 279 5.50 -8.96 10.57
N MET A 280 5.95 -8.45 11.72
CA MET A 280 7.33 -8.61 12.18
C MET A 280 7.42 -8.63 13.70
N PHE A 281 8.42 -9.30 14.23
CA PHE A 281 8.77 -9.22 15.66
C PHE A 281 9.72 -8.05 15.92
N SER A 282 9.64 -7.48 17.14
CA SER A 282 10.69 -6.62 17.66
C SER A 282 11.99 -7.40 17.84
N PRO A 283 13.16 -6.73 17.78
CA PRO A 283 14.46 -7.39 17.98
C PRO A 283 14.60 -8.11 19.33
N ASP A 284 13.88 -7.65 20.36
CA ASP A 284 13.85 -8.27 21.70
C ASP A 284 12.82 -9.41 21.83
N SER A 285 12.13 -9.78 20.75
CA SER A 285 11.08 -10.82 20.70
C SER A 285 9.85 -10.58 21.57
N LYS A 286 9.68 -9.38 22.16
CA LYS A 286 8.57 -9.08 23.09
C LYS A 286 7.33 -8.49 22.41
N HIS A 287 7.51 -7.84 21.28
CA HIS A 287 6.44 -7.15 20.56
C HIS A 287 6.28 -7.72 19.16
N VAL A 288 5.04 -7.77 18.70
CA VAL A 288 4.70 -8.09 17.32
C VAL A 288 4.10 -6.85 16.69
N PHE A 289 4.73 -6.36 15.63
CA PHE A 289 4.22 -5.26 14.83
C PHE A 289 3.46 -5.83 13.63
N VAL A 290 2.26 -5.30 13.42
CA VAL A 290 1.36 -5.73 12.35
C VAL A 290 0.99 -4.49 11.56
N LEU A 291 1.24 -4.52 10.26
CA LEU A 291 0.81 -3.46 9.36
C LEU A 291 -0.57 -3.84 8.80
N SER A 292 -1.63 -3.23 9.33
CA SER A 292 -2.99 -3.36 8.78
C SER A 292 -3.33 -2.16 7.89
N GLY A 293 -3.95 -2.40 6.74
CA GLY A 293 -4.51 -1.33 5.90
C GLY A 293 -5.56 -0.48 6.63
N PHE A 294 -5.81 0.74 6.16
CA PHE A 294 -6.66 1.75 6.82
C PHE A 294 -8.06 1.24 7.21
N HIS A 295 -8.60 1.80 8.31
CA HIS A 295 -9.96 1.53 8.79
C HIS A 295 -11.04 1.94 7.77
N VAL A 296 -11.70 0.96 7.17
CA VAL A 296 -12.87 1.18 6.29
C VAL A 296 -14.14 1.21 7.16
N LYS A 297 -14.46 2.36 7.77
CA LYS A 297 -15.79 2.55 8.38
C LYS A 297 -16.81 2.72 7.26
N ALA A 298 -17.80 1.82 7.18
CA ALA A 298 -18.81 1.82 6.12
C ALA A 298 -19.54 3.17 5.93
N SER A 299 -19.76 3.90 7.02
CA SER A 299 -20.38 5.24 7.00
C SER A 299 -19.52 6.31 6.31
N VAL A 300 -18.19 6.19 6.35
CA VAL A 300 -17.22 7.10 5.73
C VAL A 300 -16.99 6.68 4.28
N SER A 301 -16.80 5.39 4.03
CA SER A 301 -16.48 4.84 2.72
C SER A 301 -17.64 4.96 1.73
N GLY A 302 -18.89 4.82 2.18
CA GLY A 302 -20.06 4.98 1.31
C GLY A 302 -20.22 6.41 0.77
N GLN A 303 -20.06 7.42 1.64
CA GLN A 303 -20.11 8.83 1.26
C GLN A 303 -18.97 9.17 0.29
N PHE A 304 -17.74 8.77 0.61
CA PHE A 304 -16.57 9.04 -0.21
C PHE A 304 -16.67 8.37 -1.59
N TYR A 305 -17.12 7.11 -1.65
CA TYR A 305 -17.32 6.38 -2.89
C TYR A 305 -18.38 7.04 -3.79
N LEU A 306 -19.54 7.39 -3.21
CA LEU A 306 -20.58 8.11 -3.93
C LEU A 306 -20.06 9.44 -4.48
N GLN A 307 -19.29 10.17 -3.68
CA GLN A 307 -18.70 11.44 -4.09
C GLN A 307 -17.68 11.30 -5.21
N MET A 308 -16.88 10.23 -5.21
CA MET A 308 -15.96 9.91 -6.31
C MET A 308 -16.70 9.53 -7.60
N ILE A 309 -17.84 8.81 -7.52
CA ILE A 309 -18.69 8.57 -8.69
C ILE A 309 -19.23 9.89 -9.25
N LEU A 310 -19.72 10.78 -8.38
CA LEU A 310 -20.22 12.10 -8.79
C LEU A 310 -19.11 12.97 -9.41
N CYS A 311 -17.88 12.87 -8.89
CA CYS A 311 -16.70 13.51 -9.47
C CYS A 311 -16.50 13.13 -10.94
N GLU A 312 -16.53 11.83 -11.25
CA GLU A 312 -16.41 11.30 -12.61
C GLU A 312 -17.49 11.85 -13.55
N PHE A 313 -18.75 11.86 -13.09
CA PHE A 313 -19.87 12.42 -13.85
C PHE A 313 -19.72 13.92 -14.08
N LEU A 314 -19.30 14.67 -13.05
CA LEU A 314 -19.10 16.11 -13.13
C LEU A 314 -18.01 16.46 -14.15
N TYR A 315 -16.81 15.88 -14.00
CA TYR A 315 -15.68 16.14 -14.90
C TYR A 315 -16.00 15.78 -16.35
N ARG A 316 -16.64 14.62 -16.59
CA ARG A 316 -17.04 14.21 -17.94
C ARG A 316 -18.04 15.19 -18.55
N SER A 317 -19.05 15.63 -17.79
CA SER A 317 -20.05 16.58 -18.30
C SER A 317 -19.45 17.94 -18.65
N ILE A 318 -18.52 18.46 -17.84
CA ILE A 318 -17.82 19.72 -18.13
C ILE A 318 -16.96 19.58 -19.39
N GLY A 319 -16.19 18.48 -19.52
CA GLY A 319 -15.39 18.22 -20.71
C GLY A 319 -16.25 18.11 -21.99
N GLN A 320 -17.40 17.43 -21.90
CA GLN A 320 -18.37 17.34 -23.00
C GLN A 320 -18.98 18.70 -23.35
N ALA A 321 -19.28 19.56 -22.37
CA ALA A 321 -19.80 20.91 -22.62
C ALA A 321 -18.78 21.76 -23.37
N ILE A 322 -17.51 21.72 -22.97
CA ILE A 322 -16.40 22.43 -23.62
C ILE A 322 -16.22 21.94 -25.06
N ALA A 323 -16.21 20.61 -25.26
CA ALA A 323 -16.07 20.00 -26.57
C ALA A 323 -17.27 20.29 -27.50
N ALA A 324 -18.49 20.45 -26.96
CA ALA A 324 -19.68 20.70 -27.77
C ALA A 324 -19.69 22.10 -28.40
N TYR A 325 -19.03 23.08 -27.78
CA TYR A 325 -19.05 24.48 -28.21
C TYR A 325 -17.83 24.89 -29.03
N LEU A 326 -16.69 24.26 -28.79
CA LEU A 326 -15.44 24.63 -29.45
C LEU A 326 -15.35 24.02 -30.86
N PRO A 327 -14.75 24.75 -31.82
CA PRO A 327 -14.77 24.36 -33.22
C PRO A 327 -13.89 23.14 -33.52
N ASN A 328 -12.80 22.96 -32.77
CA ASN A 328 -11.90 21.82 -32.90
C ASN A 328 -11.40 21.34 -31.53
N ASP A 329 -10.78 20.16 -31.53
CA ASP A 329 -10.19 19.49 -30.37
C ASP A 329 -8.98 20.25 -29.79
N TYR A 330 -8.18 20.91 -30.62
CA TYR A 330 -7.05 21.74 -30.19
C TYR A 330 -7.49 22.91 -29.28
N PHE A 331 -8.52 23.67 -29.69
CA PHE A 331 -9.08 24.75 -28.87
C PHE A 331 -9.75 24.20 -27.61
N ALA A 332 -10.36 23.02 -27.67
CA ALA A 332 -10.89 22.34 -26.49
C ALA A 332 -9.79 22.00 -25.47
N ALA A 333 -8.65 21.48 -25.94
CA ALA A 333 -7.51 21.17 -25.10
C ALA A 333 -6.91 22.42 -24.44
N LEU A 334 -6.86 23.57 -25.12
CA LEU A 334 -6.36 24.83 -24.56
C LEU A 334 -7.34 25.48 -23.57
N THR A 335 -8.64 25.34 -23.82
CA THR A 335 -9.70 25.99 -23.03
C THR A 335 -9.95 25.26 -21.71
N ASN A 336 -9.80 23.92 -21.70
CA ASN A 336 -10.08 23.10 -20.52
C ASN A 336 -9.27 23.49 -19.26
N PRO A 337 -7.94 23.71 -19.32
CA PRO A 337 -7.17 24.19 -18.17
C PRO A 337 -7.57 25.57 -17.66
N ILE A 338 -8.08 26.45 -18.53
CA ILE A 338 -8.51 27.81 -18.14
C ILE A 338 -9.80 27.71 -17.32
N PHE A 339 -10.80 26.98 -17.84
CA PHE A 339 -12.07 26.82 -17.14
C PHE A 339 -11.93 26.02 -15.84
N ILE A 340 -11.30 24.85 -15.90
CA ILE A 340 -11.16 23.99 -14.71
C ILE A 340 -10.12 24.55 -13.73
N GLY A 341 -8.92 24.90 -14.21
CA GLY A 341 -7.81 25.34 -13.36
C GLY A 341 -7.97 26.77 -12.84
N ALA A 342 -8.09 27.74 -13.74
CA ALA A 342 -8.18 29.14 -13.36
C ALA A 342 -9.59 29.55 -12.88
N GLY A 343 -10.64 28.90 -13.41
CA GLY A 343 -12.04 29.25 -13.12
C GLY A 343 -12.64 28.51 -11.91
N LEU A 344 -12.48 27.20 -11.81
CA LEU A 344 -13.09 26.40 -10.74
C LEU A 344 -12.11 26.17 -9.58
N ILE A 345 -10.99 25.49 -9.82
CA ILE A 345 -10.03 25.13 -8.76
C ILE A 345 -9.51 26.35 -7.96
N SER A 346 -9.34 27.51 -8.61
CA SER A 346 -8.86 28.72 -7.95
C SER A 346 -9.88 29.35 -6.99
N PHE A 347 -11.18 29.15 -7.23
CA PHE A 347 -12.27 29.77 -6.48
C PHE A 347 -13.06 28.79 -5.60
N CYS A 348 -12.71 27.49 -5.63
CA CYS A 348 -13.42 26.47 -4.85
C CYS A 348 -13.20 26.53 -3.33
N GLY A 349 -12.29 27.39 -2.85
CA GLY A 349 -11.99 27.57 -1.42
C GLY A 349 -10.83 26.75 -0.87
N VAL A 350 -10.16 25.94 -1.71
CA VAL A 350 -9.04 25.08 -1.29
C VAL A 350 -7.69 25.75 -1.52
N VAL A 351 -7.42 26.19 -2.76
CA VAL A 351 -6.16 26.87 -3.10
C VAL A 351 -6.12 28.26 -2.47
N VAL A 352 -7.26 28.96 -2.53
CA VAL A 352 -7.48 30.24 -1.86
C VAL A 352 -8.62 30.04 -0.85
N PRO A 353 -8.35 30.10 0.46
CA PRO A 353 -9.37 29.99 1.50
C PRO A 353 -10.49 31.01 1.30
N TYR A 354 -11.72 30.65 1.67
CA TYR A 354 -12.91 31.50 1.50
C TYR A 354 -12.70 32.95 2.00
N SER A 355 -12.00 33.13 3.12
CA SER A 355 -11.70 34.44 3.71
C SER A 355 -10.76 35.30 2.86
N GLN A 356 -9.92 34.69 2.02
CA GLN A 356 -8.91 35.34 1.18
C GLN A 356 -9.38 35.60 -0.26
N ILE A 357 -10.53 35.04 -0.66
CA ILE A 357 -11.13 35.32 -1.97
C ILE A 357 -11.63 36.77 -2.00
N GLN A 358 -11.33 37.48 -3.08
CA GLN A 358 -11.79 38.86 -3.28
C GLN A 358 -13.32 38.95 -3.17
N ALA A 359 -13.81 39.99 -2.50
CA ALA A 359 -15.21 40.12 -2.10
C ALA A 359 -16.19 39.90 -3.25
N PHE A 360 -15.89 40.43 -4.45
CA PHE A 360 -16.74 40.23 -5.62
C PHE A 360 -16.94 38.74 -5.96
N TRP A 361 -15.86 37.96 -6.09
CA TRP A 361 -15.94 36.54 -6.47
C TRP A 361 -16.43 35.64 -5.32
N ARG A 362 -16.13 36.02 -4.08
CA ARG A 362 -16.47 35.26 -2.86
C ARG A 362 -17.98 35.05 -2.68
N TYR A 363 -18.80 36.01 -3.08
CA TYR A 363 -20.24 35.95 -2.81
C TYR A 363 -21.06 35.15 -3.83
N TRP A 364 -20.51 34.85 -5.01
CA TRP A 364 -21.27 34.15 -6.04
C TRP A 364 -20.49 33.04 -6.75
N ILE A 365 -19.24 33.26 -7.19
CA ILE A 365 -18.47 32.19 -7.86
C ILE A 365 -18.24 31.02 -6.91
N TYR A 366 -17.82 31.29 -5.68
CA TYR A 366 -17.57 30.22 -4.69
C TYR A 366 -18.79 29.30 -4.51
N TYR A 367 -20.00 29.86 -4.48
CA TYR A 367 -21.22 29.05 -4.30
C TYR A 367 -21.74 28.42 -5.60
N LEU A 368 -21.38 28.97 -6.76
CA LEU A 368 -21.68 28.40 -8.08
C LEU A 368 -20.64 27.35 -8.53
N ASP A 369 -19.53 27.24 -7.83
CA ASP A 369 -18.49 26.29 -8.15
C ASP A 369 -18.82 24.89 -7.60
N PRO A 370 -19.03 23.88 -8.46
CA PRO A 370 -19.30 22.52 -8.00
C PRO A 370 -18.11 21.91 -7.23
N PHE A 371 -16.88 22.41 -7.43
CA PHE A 371 -15.69 21.91 -6.75
C PHE A 371 -15.66 22.24 -5.26
N THR A 372 -16.31 23.33 -4.84
CA THR A 372 -16.48 23.66 -3.42
C THR A 372 -17.19 22.53 -2.69
N TYR A 373 -18.31 22.06 -3.25
CA TYR A 373 -19.09 20.95 -2.69
C TYR A 373 -18.42 19.60 -2.95
N LEU A 374 -17.71 19.46 -4.08
CA LEU A 374 -16.94 18.25 -4.36
C LEU A 374 -15.96 17.96 -3.22
N ILE A 375 -15.15 18.95 -2.86
CA ILE A 375 -14.14 18.84 -1.82
C ILE A 375 -14.78 18.76 -0.43
N GLY A 376 -15.85 19.51 -0.17
CA GLY A 376 -16.58 19.42 1.10
C GLY A 376 -17.07 17.99 1.40
N GLY A 377 -17.65 17.33 0.39
CA GLY A 377 -18.10 15.94 0.49
C GLY A 377 -16.98 14.90 0.67
N LEU A 378 -15.76 15.20 0.21
CA LEU A 378 -14.57 14.32 0.34
C LEU A 378 -13.80 14.57 1.64
N LEU A 379 -13.68 15.81 2.09
CA LEU A 379 -12.82 16.23 3.19
C LEU A 379 -13.47 16.00 4.56
N GLU A 380 -14.76 16.33 4.70
CA GLU A 380 -15.50 16.17 5.96
C GLU A 380 -15.42 14.75 6.54
N PRO A 381 -15.74 13.67 5.80
CA PRO A 381 -15.88 12.34 6.41
C PRO A 381 -14.54 11.73 6.84
N ILE A 382 -13.43 12.23 6.30
CA ILE A 382 -12.07 11.77 6.63
C ILE A 382 -11.50 12.57 7.80
N ALA A 383 -11.74 13.89 7.84
CA ALA A 383 -11.04 14.77 8.78
C ALA A 383 -11.87 15.12 10.03
N TRP A 384 -13.20 15.07 10.00
CA TRP A 384 -14.03 15.64 11.07
C TRP A 384 -13.77 15.01 12.47
N ASP A 385 -13.71 13.68 12.56
CA ASP A 385 -13.56 12.96 13.83
C ASP A 385 -12.09 12.66 14.20
N VAL A 386 -11.11 13.22 13.47
CA VAL A 386 -9.68 12.98 13.71
C VAL A 386 -9.20 13.78 14.92
N GLN A 387 -8.55 13.13 15.87
CA GLN A 387 -7.83 13.81 16.95
C GLN A 387 -6.46 14.25 16.44
N VAL A 388 -6.12 15.52 16.61
CA VAL A 388 -4.87 16.09 16.10
C VAL A 388 -3.84 16.07 17.22
N GLU A 389 -2.71 15.40 16.97
CA GLU A 389 -1.56 15.40 17.85
C GLU A 389 -0.36 16.05 17.12
N CYS A 390 0.00 17.27 17.53
CA CYS A 390 1.08 18.02 16.90
C CYS A 390 2.45 17.38 17.20
N LYS A 391 3.31 17.28 16.18
CA LYS A 391 4.73 16.95 16.37
C LYS A 391 5.48 18.13 16.98
N PRO A 392 6.67 17.90 17.60
CA PRO A 392 7.48 18.99 18.15
C PRO A 392 7.82 20.13 17.17
N ALA A 393 7.88 19.85 15.86
CA ALA A 393 8.13 20.85 14.83
C ALA A 393 6.88 21.65 14.40
N GLU A 394 5.68 21.19 14.76
CA GLU A 394 4.38 21.82 14.44
C GLU A 394 3.85 22.65 15.61
N LEU A 395 4.50 22.55 16.78
CA LEU A 395 4.19 23.36 17.96
C LEU A 395 4.75 24.77 17.78
N ALA A 396 3.91 25.76 18.03
CA ALA A 396 4.36 27.14 18.13
C ALA A 396 5.01 27.36 19.51
N ASP A 397 6.26 27.81 19.51
CA ASP A 397 6.97 28.26 20.71
C ASP A 397 6.55 29.69 21.04
N ILE A 398 5.88 29.85 22.18
CA ILE A 398 5.37 31.12 22.67
C ILE A 398 6.15 31.48 23.95
N PRO A 399 6.97 32.55 23.92
CA PRO A 399 7.69 32.99 25.11
C PRO A 399 6.70 33.60 26.11
N LEU A 400 6.81 33.17 27.38
CA LEU A 400 5.98 33.71 28.46
C LEU A 400 6.54 35.05 28.96
N PRO A 401 5.68 36.01 29.35
CA PRO A 401 6.13 37.30 29.88
C PRO A 401 6.90 37.12 31.20
N THR A 402 8.13 37.64 31.25
CA THR A 402 9.01 37.56 32.41
C THR A 402 8.52 38.50 33.51
N GLY A 403 7.95 37.96 34.59
CA GLY A 403 7.63 38.73 35.79
C GLY A 403 6.45 38.22 36.61
N ASN A 404 5.58 37.38 36.02
CA ASN A 404 4.44 36.78 36.70
C ASN A 404 4.54 35.25 36.71
N SER A 405 4.22 34.63 37.84
CA SER A 405 4.19 33.17 38.06
C SER A 405 2.99 32.48 37.36
N THR A 406 2.71 32.83 36.11
CA THR A 406 1.61 32.26 35.34
C THR A 406 2.07 31.05 34.56
N THR A 407 1.34 29.95 34.67
CA THR A 407 1.57 28.74 33.86
C THR A 407 1.11 28.95 32.42
N CYS A 408 1.74 28.26 31.46
CA CYS A 408 1.38 28.31 30.04
C CYS A 408 -0.12 28.05 29.79
N GLY A 409 -0.72 27.08 30.49
CA GLY A 409 -2.15 26.81 30.39
C GLY A 409 -3.04 27.96 30.86
N SER A 410 -2.65 28.69 31.91
CA SER A 410 -3.40 29.85 32.40
C SER A 410 -3.29 31.05 31.45
N TYR A 411 -2.09 31.26 30.88
CA TYR A 411 -1.81 32.34 29.94
C TYR A 411 -2.56 32.14 28.62
N MET A 412 -2.60 30.92 28.10
CA MET A 412 -3.22 30.62 26.80
C MET A 412 -4.71 30.33 26.87
N LYS A 413 -5.31 30.28 28.06
CA LYS A 413 -6.71 29.89 28.26
C LYS A 413 -7.69 30.70 27.42
N GLU A 414 -7.56 32.03 27.41
CA GLU A 414 -8.47 32.92 26.68
C GLU A 414 -8.27 32.82 25.16
N PHE A 415 -7.02 32.71 24.72
CA PHE A 415 -6.67 32.55 23.31
C PHE A 415 -7.16 31.22 22.72
N ILE A 416 -7.01 30.11 23.46
CA ILE A 416 -7.50 28.78 23.03
C ILE A 416 -9.03 28.80 22.95
N ALA A 417 -9.72 29.49 23.87
CA ALA A 417 -11.17 29.62 23.83
C ALA A 417 -11.67 30.35 22.55
N SER A 418 -10.89 31.30 22.01
CA SER A 418 -11.27 32.04 20.80
C SER A 418 -10.75 31.43 19.50
N ASN A 419 -9.58 30.77 19.50
CA ASN A 419 -8.90 30.32 18.29
C ASN A 419 -8.86 28.79 18.11
N GLY A 420 -9.22 28.02 19.15
CA GLY A 420 -9.11 26.56 19.16
C GLY A 420 -7.68 26.08 19.47
N GLY A 421 -7.47 24.76 19.35
CA GLY A 421 -6.17 24.16 19.63
C GLY A 421 -5.99 23.70 21.09
N TYR A 422 -4.77 23.30 21.41
CA TYR A 422 -4.41 22.88 22.76
C TYR A 422 -2.94 23.17 23.06
N VAL A 423 -2.60 23.15 24.35
CA VAL A 423 -1.24 23.31 24.84
C VAL A 423 -0.68 21.94 25.22
N ALA A 424 0.52 21.62 24.75
CA ALA A 424 1.17 20.33 25.01
C ALA A 424 1.68 20.20 26.46
N ASP A 425 2.15 21.31 27.05
CA ASP A 425 2.63 21.38 28.44
C ASP A 425 1.99 22.56 29.20
N PRO A 426 0.83 22.33 29.85
CA PRO A 426 0.08 23.39 30.52
C PRO A 426 0.70 23.85 31.84
N GLU A 427 1.62 23.09 32.43
CA GLU A 427 2.23 23.38 33.74
C GLU A 427 3.56 24.13 33.64
N SER A 428 4.21 24.10 32.47
CA SER A 428 5.45 24.85 32.23
C SER A 428 5.29 26.35 32.49
N SER A 429 6.26 26.91 33.23
CA SER A 429 6.37 28.33 33.57
C SER A 429 7.50 29.04 32.82
N SER A 430 8.22 28.34 31.93
CA SER A 430 9.38 28.87 31.20
C SER A 430 9.14 28.98 29.70
N GLN A 431 8.53 27.97 29.09
CA GLN A 431 8.19 27.95 27.66
C GLN A 431 6.80 27.35 27.44
N CYS A 432 6.11 27.83 26.40
CA CYS A 432 4.73 27.46 26.11
C CYS A 432 4.62 26.91 24.69
N TYR A 433 4.18 25.67 24.54
CA TYR A 433 4.03 25.00 23.25
C TYR A 433 2.56 24.86 22.89
N HIS A 434 2.15 25.53 21.81
CA HIS A 434 0.77 25.57 21.36
C HIS A 434 0.59 24.81 20.04
N CYS A 435 -0.39 23.90 20.00
CA CYS A 435 -0.86 23.24 18.79
C CYS A 435 -2.11 23.96 18.28
N ALA A 436 -2.11 24.33 17.00
CA ALA A 436 -3.18 25.15 16.41
C ALA A 436 -4.55 24.45 16.32
N TYR A 437 -4.59 23.12 16.36
CA TYR A 437 -5.82 22.34 16.23
C TYR A 437 -5.80 21.18 17.22
N ALA A 438 -6.89 20.99 17.97
CA ALA A 438 -7.08 19.83 18.83
C ALA A 438 -7.85 18.72 18.10
N THR A 439 -8.76 19.11 17.21
CA THR A 439 -9.59 18.18 16.44
C THR A 439 -9.58 18.55 14.96
N GLY A 440 -9.76 17.56 14.09
CA GLY A 440 -9.86 17.81 12.66
C GLY A 440 -11.11 18.62 12.29
N ALA A 441 -12.15 18.61 13.12
CA ALA A 441 -13.28 19.54 13.02
C ALA A 441 -12.86 21.03 13.08
N GLU A 442 -11.86 21.39 13.88
CA GLU A 442 -11.33 22.77 13.93
C GLU A 442 -10.54 23.12 12.66
N TYR A 443 -9.88 22.13 12.08
CA TYR A 443 -9.13 22.27 10.82
C TYR A 443 -10.07 22.46 9.62
N VAL A 444 -11.07 21.60 9.45
CA VAL A 444 -11.99 21.66 8.29
C VAL A 444 -12.87 22.91 8.28
N LYS A 445 -13.15 23.51 9.45
CA LYS A 445 -13.82 24.82 9.54
C LYS A 445 -13.09 25.94 8.81
N LYS A 446 -11.76 25.86 8.66
CA LYS A 446 -10.99 26.83 7.85
C LYS A 446 -11.33 26.78 6.37
N PHE A 447 -11.87 25.66 5.89
CA PHE A 447 -12.38 25.48 4.53
C PHE A 447 -13.88 25.80 4.40
N ASN A 448 -14.47 26.52 5.36
CA ASN A 448 -15.89 26.89 5.37
C ASN A 448 -16.83 25.66 5.52
N ILE A 449 -16.35 24.62 6.21
CA ILE A 449 -17.12 23.41 6.55
C ILE A 449 -17.44 23.45 8.05
N ASP A 450 -18.57 24.07 8.40
CA ASP A 450 -18.89 24.41 9.81
C ASP A 450 -19.52 23.29 10.62
N GLN A 451 -20.19 22.34 9.95
CA GLN A 451 -20.98 21.31 10.60
C GLN A 451 -20.78 19.95 9.94
N LYS A 452 -20.85 18.88 10.73
CA LYS A 452 -20.65 17.50 10.28
C LYS A 452 -21.56 17.09 9.12
N TYR A 453 -22.83 17.51 9.15
CA TYR A 453 -23.78 17.15 8.10
C TYR A 453 -23.45 17.80 6.74
N TYR A 454 -22.55 18.78 6.68
CA TYR A 454 -22.15 19.43 5.43
C TYR A 454 -21.55 18.43 4.45
N GLY A 455 -20.92 17.33 4.93
CA GLY A 455 -20.45 16.27 4.04
C GLY A 455 -21.56 15.70 3.14
N TRP A 456 -22.68 15.25 3.72
CA TRP A 456 -23.82 14.73 2.96
C TRP A 456 -24.59 15.81 2.20
N ARG A 457 -24.68 17.03 2.75
CA ARG A 457 -25.26 18.18 2.04
C ARG A 457 -24.50 18.42 0.73
N ASP A 458 -23.18 18.45 0.82
CA ASP A 458 -22.31 18.78 -0.29
C ASP A 458 -22.34 17.68 -1.36
N VAL A 459 -22.44 16.41 -0.96
CA VAL A 459 -22.72 15.29 -1.88
C VAL A 459 -24.03 15.50 -2.65
N GLY A 460 -25.09 15.90 -1.96
CA GLY A 460 -26.39 16.20 -2.59
C GLY A 460 -26.30 17.36 -3.59
N ILE A 461 -25.55 18.42 -3.24
CA ILE A 461 -25.33 19.57 -4.12
C ILE A 461 -24.47 19.18 -5.33
N THR A 462 -23.41 18.38 -5.14
CA THR A 462 -22.61 17.85 -6.26
C THR A 462 -23.48 17.04 -7.22
N ALA A 463 -24.40 16.20 -6.72
CA ALA A 463 -25.31 15.44 -7.56
C ALA A 463 -26.24 16.36 -8.40
N LEU A 464 -26.75 17.44 -7.82
CA LEU A 464 -27.53 18.45 -8.55
C LEU A 464 -26.70 19.14 -9.64
N PHE A 465 -25.43 19.43 -9.38
CA PHE A 465 -24.53 19.96 -10.39
C PHE A 465 -24.25 18.97 -11.53
N CYS A 466 -24.08 17.68 -11.22
CA CYS A 466 -23.96 16.65 -12.25
C CYS A 466 -25.20 16.65 -13.16
N LEU A 467 -26.40 16.58 -12.58
CA LEU A 467 -27.66 16.54 -13.36
C LEU A 467 -27.86 17.80 -14.20
N SER A 468 -27.63 18.98 -13.62
CA SER A 468 -27.78 20.26 -14.34
C SER A 468 -26.73 20.44 -15.44
N SER A 469 -25.51 19.96 -15.23
CA SER A 469 -24.42 20.01 -16.21
C SER A 469 -24.71 19.09 -17.40
N TYR A 470 -25.20 17.87 -17.16
CA TYR A 470 -25.67 17.00 -18.27
C TYR A 470 -26.88 17.58 -19.01
N ALA A 471 -27.84 18.17 -18.30
CA ALA A 471 -28.97 18.86 -18.93
C ALA A 471 -28.48 20.04 -19.80
N PHE A 472 -27.48 20.79 -19.33
CA PHE A 472 -26.85 21.87 -20.08
C PHE A 472 -26.12 21.35 -21.33
N VAL A 473 -25.36 20.25 -21.24
CA VAL A 473 -24.73 19.62 -22.41
C VAL A 473 -25.77 19.25 -23.47
N LEU A 474 -26.86 18.59 -23.06
CA LEU A 474 -27.93 18.20 -23.98
C LEU A 474 -28.62 19.42 -24.62
N LEU A 475 -28.84 20.48 -23.83
CA LEU A 475 -29.35 21.75 -24.33
C LEU A 475 -28.39 22.36 -25.36
N MET A 476 -27.10 22.42 -25.06
CA MET A 476 -26.06 22.98 -25.94
C MET A 476 -25.94 22.20 -27.24
N MET A 477 -26.00 20.87 -27.18
CA MET A 477 -26.07 20.02 -28.37
C MET A 477 -27.29 20.33 -29.24
N LYS A 478 -28.44 20.63 -28.63
CA LYS A 478 -29.68 20.97 -29.34
C LYS A 478 -29.69 22.38 -29.91
N LEU A 479 -29.04 23.33 -29.23
CA LEU A 479 -28.91 24.72 -29.67
C LEU A 479 -27.84 24.93 -30.74
N ARG A 480 -26.94 23.94 -30.94
CA ARG A 480 -25.94 23.97 -32.01
C ARG A 480 -26.63 24.00 -33.38
N SER A 481 -26.75 25.20 -33.94
CA SER A 481 -27.34 25.42 -35.28
C SER A 481 -26.36 25.00 -36.38
N LYS A 482 -26.88 24.71 -37.59
CA LYS A 482 -26.11 24.33 -38.77
C LYS A 482 -25.00 25.34 -39.17
N ALA A 483 -24.98 26.54 -38.60
CA ALA A 483 -23.97 27.56 -38.87
C ALA A 483 -22.60 27.26 -38.21
N THR A 484 -22.58 26.67 -37.00
CA THR A 484 -21.32 26.28 -36.30
C THR A 484 -20.75 24.95 -36.78
N GLN A 485 -21.39 24.27 -37.74
CA GLN A 485 -20.80 23.12 -38.44
C GLN A 485 -19.88 23.52 -39.61
N LYS A 486 -19.87 24.80 -40.01
CA LYS A 486 -19.12 25.30 -41.19
C LYS A 486 -17.85 26.09 -40.86
N ALA A 487 -17.51 26.24 -39.59
CA ALA A 487 -16.23 26.83 -39.19
C ALA A 487 -15.19 25.71 -39.15
N GLU A 488 -14.72 25.30 -40.32
CA GLU A 488 -13.47 24.53 -40.49
C GLU A 488 -12.25 25.43 -40.30
#